data_AF-A0A963D4Q1-F1
#
_entry.id   AF-A0A963D4Q1-F1
#
_cell.length_a   1.000
_cell.length_b   1.000
_cell.length_c   1.000
_cell.angle_alpha   90.00
_cell.angle_beta   90.00
_cell.angle_gamma   90.00
#
_symmetry.space_group_name_H-M   'P 1'
#
loop_
_entity.id
_entity.type
_entity.pdbx_description
1 polymer ?
#
loop_
_entity_poly.entity_id
_entity_poly.type
_entity_poly.pdbx_seq_one_letter_code
_entity_poly.pdbx_strand_id
1 'polypeptide(L)' 'GDLERRAAELAKSGKPVILCCASGARSSAACDTLHKAGIEQVFNLSGGMQAWQQAGQPVSRKRK' A
#
# COMPACT_ATOMS: atom_id res chain seq x y z
N GLY A 1 8.15 12.30 -6.15
CA GLY A 1 7.68 12.01 -4.77
C GLY A 1 8.59 10.97 -4.13
N ASP A 2 8.65 10.91 -2.81
CA ASP A 2 9.57 9.99 -2.09
C ASP A 2 9.30 8.50 -2.39
N LEU A 3 8.05 8.17 -2.73
CA LEU A 3 7.60 6.83 -3.07
C LEU A 3 8.37 6.22 -4.25
N GLU A 4 8.67 7.00 -5.30
CA GLU A 4 9.41 6.55 -6.47
C GLU A 4 10.87 6.23 -6.13
N ARG A 5 11.47 7.04 -5.25
CA ARG A 5 12.85 6.87 -4.81
C ARG A 5 13.01 5.62 -3.95
N ARG A 6 12.00 5.29 -3.14
CA ARG A 6 11.99 4.12 -2.25
C ARG A 6 11.35 2.88 -2.88
N ALA A 7 10.68 3.02 -4.02
CA ALA A 7 10.15 1.89 -4.79
C ALA A 7 11.26 0.88 -5.12
N ALA A 8 12.47 1.35 -5.41
CA ALA A 8 13.63 0.48 -5.63
C ALA A 8 14.01 -0.35 -4.39
N GLU A 9 13.80 0.15 -3.16
CA GLU A 9 14.02 -0.62 -1.92
C GLU A 9 12.96 -1.71 -1.75
N LEU A 10 11.71 -1.41 -2.10
CA LEU A 10 10.60 -2.36 -2.09
C LEU A 10 10.79 -3.46 -3.16
N ALA A 11 11.22 -3.08 -4.36
CA ALA A 11 11.52 -4.02 -5.45
C ALA A 11 12.61 -5.03 -5.05
N LYS A 12 13.66 -4.57 -4.36
CA LYS A 12 14.75 -5.43 -3.85
C LYS A 12 14.28 -6.42 -2.79
N SER A 13 13.18 -6.14 -2.09
CA SER A 13 12.67 -7.03 -1.05
C SER A 13 12.03 -8.30 -1.63
N GLY A 14 11.62 -8.29 -2.90
CA GLY A 14 11.03 -9.46 -3.60
C GLY A 14 9.74 -9.99 -2.96
N LYS A 15 9.11 -9.21 -2.08
CA LYS A 15 7.93 -9.58 -1.30
C LYS A 15 6.68 -8.91 -1.86
N PRO A 16 5.51 -9.52 -1.70
CA PRO A 16 4.25 -8.87 -2.05
C PRO A 16 4.01 -7.66 -1.16
N VAL A 17 3.64 -6.54 -1.79
CA VAL A 17 3.40 -5.25 -1.14
C VAL A 17 1.91 -4.94 -1.23
N ILE A 18 1.28 -4.75 -0.08
CA ILE A 18 -0.10 -4.28 -0.02
C ILE A 18 -0.09 -2.80 0.37
N LEU A 19 -0.59 -1.95 -0.52
CA LEU A 19 -0.76 -0.53 -0.28
C LEU A 19 -2.16 -0.27 0.27
N CYS A 20 -2.22 0.46 1.37
CA CYS A 20 -3.48 0.94 1.91
C CYS A 20 -3.36 2.44 2.24
N CYS A 21 -4.43 3.18 1.98
CA CYS A 21 -4.59 4.53 2.52
C CYS A 21 -5.91 4.61 3.28
N ALA A 22 -6.32 5.79 3.74
CA ALA A 22 -7.57 5.95 4.48
C ALA A 22 -8.80 5.42 3.70
N SER A 23 -8.90 5.74 2.40
CA SER A 23 -10.07 5.45 1.55
C SER A 23 -9.77 4.62 0.28
N GLY A 24 -8.51 4.26 0.03
CA GLY A 24 -8.07 3.53 -1.17
C GLY A 24 -7.62 4.39 -2.37
N ALA A 25 -8.03 5.67 -2.45
CA ALA A 25 -7.74 6.52 -3.62
C ALA A 25 -6.24 6.83 -3.82
N ARG A 26 -5.56 7.23 -2.74
CA ARG A 26 -4.11 7.55 -2.78
C ARG A 26 -3.23 6.32 -2.96
N SER A 27 -3.66 5.17 -2.42
CA SER A 27 -2.93 3.92 -2.56
C SER A 27 -3.06 3.34 -3.97
N SER A 28 -4.15 3.64 -4.70
CA SER A 28 -4.26 3.29 -6.12
C SER A 28 -3.20 3.98 -6.98
N ALA A 29 -3.05 5.31 -6.88
CA ALA A 29 -2.03 6.03 -7.64
C ALA A 29 -0.60 5.61 -7.28
N ALA A 30 -0.37 5.28 -6.01
CA ALA A 30 0.89 4.70 -5.55
C ALA A 30 1.14 3.30 -6.17
N CYS A 31 0.09 2.49 -6.32
CA CYS A 31 0.15 1.18 -6.96
C CYS A 31 0.58 1.30 -8.42
N ASP A 32 -0.01 2.22 -9.18
CA ASP A 32 0.38 2.49 -10.57
C ASP A 32 1.86 2.92 -10.68
N THR A 33 2.32 3.72 -9.71
CA THR A 33 3.71 4.20 -9.66
C THR A 33 4.68 3.05 -9.38
N LEU A 34 4.34 2.16 -8.43
CA LEU A 34 5.16 1.00 -8.06
C LEU A 34 5.14 -0.09 -9.15
N HIS A 35 4.02 -0.24 -9.85
CA HIS A 35 3.90 -1.11 -11.00
C HIS A 35 4.78 -0.63 -12.16
N LYS A 36 4.77 0.68 -12.46
CA LYS A 36 5.71 1.31 -13.42
C LYS A 36 7.17 1.19 -12.99
N ALA A 37 7.44 1.11 -11.69
CA ALA A 37 8.78 0.89 -11.16
C ALA A 37 9.27 -0.57 -11.28
N GLY A 38 8.44 -1.48 -11.82
CA GLY A 38 8.80 -2.88 -12.03
C GLY A 38 8.51 -3.81 -10.85
N ILE A 39 7.69 -3.37 -9.89
CA ILE A 39 7.22 -4.24 -8.82
C ILE A 39 5.95 -4.95 -9.29
N GLU A 40 6.07 -6.25 -9.55
CA GLU A 40 4.94 -7.06 -10.04
C GLU A 40 3.93 -7.40 -8.94
N GLN A 41 4.40 -7.53 -7.70
CA GLN A 41 3.56 -7.96 -6.58
C GLN A 41 3.04 -6.76 -5.77
N VAL A 42 2.32 -5.85 -6.41
CA VAL A 42 1.68 -4.72 -5.73
C VAL A 42 0.18 -4.89 -5.73
N PHE A 43 -0.42 -4.80 -4.54
CA PHE A 43 -1.85 -4.94 -4.34
C PHE A 43 -2.40 -3.68 -3.66
N ASN A 44 -3.52 -3.18 -4.14
CA ASN A 44 -4.22 -2.07 -3.50
C ASN A 44 -5.34 -2.63 -2.60
N LEU A 45 -5.41 -2.17 -1.35
CA LEU A 45 -6.51 -2.51 -0.45
C LEU A 45 -7.75 -1.68 -0.82
N SER A 46 -8.72 -2.34 -1.47
CA SER A 46 -10.00 -1.74 -1.84
C SER A 46 -10.76 -1.23 -0.61
N GLY A 47 -11.11 0.06 -0.63
CA GLY A 47 -11.77 0.75 0.49
C GLY A 47 -10.83 1.16 1.64
N GLY A 48 -9.51 0.92 1.49
CA GLY A 48 -8.49 1.40 2.42
C GLY A 48 -8.62 0.87 3.85
N MET A 49 -8.07 1.62 4.80
CA MET A 49 -8.16 1.29 6.23
C MET A 49 -9.61 1.33 6.76
N GLN A 50 -10.50 2.13 6.14
CA GLN A 50 -11.91 2.12 6.54
C GLN A 50 -12.56 0.76 6.26
N ALA A 51 -12.36 0.19 5.08
CA ALA A 51 -12.87 -1.15 4.77
C ALA A 51 -12.25 -2.23 5.69
N TRP A 52 -10.96 -2.10 6.02
CA TRP A 52 -10.30 -3.01 6.97
C TRP A 52 -10.94 -2.95 8.37
N GLN A 53 -11.23 -1.74 8.86
CA GLN A 53 -11.91 -1.54 10.14
C GLN A 53 -13.37 -2.03 10.10
N GLN A 54 -14.08 -1.80 8.99
CA GLN A 54 -15.45 -2.28 8.79
C GLN A 54 -15.51 -3.80 8.70
N ALA A 55 -14.49 -4.44 8.15
CA ALA A 55 -14.35 -5.89 8.12
C ALA A 55 -14.04 -6.49 9.51
N GLY A 56 -13.96 -5.67 10.57
CA GLY A 56 -13.68 -6.12 11.93
C GLY A 56 -12.26 -6.65 12.12
N GLN A 57 -11.35 -6.34 11.19
CA GLN A 57 -9.99 -6.84 11.25
C GLN A 57 -9.18 -6.11 12.33
N PRO A 58 -8.20 -6.78 12.96
CA PRO A 58 -7.40 -6.19 14.02
C PRO A 58 -6.59 -5.00 13.46
N VAL A 59 -6.79 -3.83 14.05
CA VAL A 59 -6.02 -2.62 13.76
C VAL A 59 -5.10 -2.32 14.94
N SER A 60 -3.80 -2.40 14.72
CA SER A 60 -2.82 -1.97 15.71
C SER A 60 -2.67 -0.46 15.63
N ARG A 61 -3.49 0.26 16.41
CA ARG A 61 -3.30 1.70 16.61
C ARG A 61 -2.29 1.87 17.74
N LYS A 62 -1.07 2.28 17.42
CA LYS A 62 -0.09 2.67 18.44
C LYS A 62 -0.72 3.83 19.24
N ARG A 63 -1.23 3.53 20.45
CA ARG A 63 -1.66 4.57 21.40
C ARG A 63 -0.40 5.34 21.77
N LYS A 64 -0.45 6.66 21.62
CA LYS A 64 0.53 7.57 22.20
C LYS A 64 0.37 7.58 23.71
#